data_AF-A0A7Z2ZQ57-F1
#
_entry.id   AF-A0A7Z2ZQ57-F1
#
_cell.length_a   1.000
_cell.length_b   1.000
_cell.length_c   1.000
_cell.angle_alpha   90.00
_cell.angle_beta   90.00
_cell.angle_gamma   90.00
#
_symmetry.space_group_name_H-M   'P 1'
#
loop_
_entity.id
_entity.type
_entity.pdbx_description
1 polymer ?
#
loop_
_entity_poly.entity_id
_entity_poly.type
_entity_poly.pdbx_seq_one_letter_code
_entity_poly.pdbx_strand_id
1 'polypeptide(L)'
;MVDRFERNERNDRNDRDGRNDRNDRNDRNDTVKKPDNGLRGDEAYCLELLELQKVDFALVELTLYLDTHPTDMQAVQQFNQLAQRRQQIANEFEMRYGPLLQFGQSFSRFPWQWVDTPWPWQV
;
A
#
# COMPACT_ATOMS: atom_id res chain seq x y z
N MET A 1 13.16 67.69 -56.09
CA MET A 1 14.44 67.50 -55.39
C MET A 1 14.08 66.91 -54.03
N VAL A 2 14.66 65.75 -53.74
CA VAL A 2 14.33 64.81 -52.65
C VAL A 2 14.76 65.31 -51.28
N ASP A 3 13.93 65.09 -50.25
CA ASP A 3 14.34 64.82 -48.85
C ASP A 3 13.13 64.20 -48.13
N ARG A 4 13.13 62.89 -47.81
CA ARG A 4 13.82 62.17 -46.72
C ARG A 4 13.16 62.40 -45.35
N PHE A 5 12.41 61.37 -44.95
CA PHE A 5 12.27 60.78 -43.61
C PHE A 5 12.66 61.63 -42.39
N GLU A 6 11.66 61.90 -41.54
CA GLU A 6 11.60 61.62 -40.08
C GLU A 6 10.71 62.65 -39.39
N ARG A 7 9.51 62.23 -38.97
CA ARG A 7 8.87 62.81 -37.80
C ARG A 7 7.89 61.82 -37.18
N ASN A 8 8.39 61.19 -36.12
CA ASN A 8 7.67 60.45 -35.09
C ASN A 8 6.65 61.38 -34.41
N GLU A 9 5.35 61.07 -34.47
CA GLU A 9 4.36 61.70 -33.60
C GLU A 9 2.99 61.01 -33.70
N ARG A 10 2.35 60.86 -32.52
CA ARG A 10 0.91 60.60 -32.27
C ARG A 10 0.50 59.14 -32.10
N ASN A 11 0.93 58.64 -30.94
CA ASN A 11 0.06 58.12 -29.87
C ASN A 11 -1.46 58.25 -30.12
N ASP A 12 -2.04 57.27 -30.81
CA ASP A 12 -3.50 57.12 -30.95
C ASP A 12 -4.07 56.33 -29.78
N ARG A 13 -4.55 57.11 -28.81
CA ARG A 13 -5.79 56.98 -28.04
C ARG A 13 -6.32 55.56 -27.78
N ASN A 14 -6.26 55.23 -26.48
CA ASN A 14 -7.13 54.33 -25.75
C ASN A 14 -8.59 54.35 -26.23
N ASP A 15 -9.05 53.22 -26.77
CA ASP A 15 -10.44 52.81 -26.66
C ASP A 15 -10.53 51.56 -25.78
N ARG A 16 -11.12 51.78 -24.60
CA ARG A 16 -11.63 50.76 -23.70
C ARG A 16 -12.76 50.02 -24.41
N ASP A 17 -12.68 48.71 -24.53
CA ASP A 17 -13.59 47.78 -23.83
C ASP A 17 -13.26 46.34 -24.22
N GLY A 18 -13.14 45.47 -23.22
CA GLY A 18 -12.80 44.08 -23.50
C GLY A 18 -12.38 43.29 -22.28
N ARG A 19 -13.28 43.24 -21.29
CA ARG A 19 -13.43 42.14 -20.32
C ARG A 19 -12.13 41.60 -19.73
N ASN A 20 -11.84 42.16 -18.56
CA ASN A 20 -11.02 41.59 -17.51
C ASN A 20 -11.52 40.16 -17.20
N ASP A 21 -10.98 39.14 -17.86
CA ASP A 21 -11.18 37.73 -17.51
C ASP A 21 -10.50 37.49 -16.16
N ARG A 22 -11.30 37.76 -15.13
CA ARG A 22 -11.01 37.50 -13.73
C ARG A 22 -10.46 36.09 -13.62
N ASN A 23 -9.34 36.01 -12.90
CA ASN A 23 -8.85 34.82 -12.20
C ASN A 23 -10.02 33.95 -11.71
N ASP A 24 -10.46 33.01 -12.55
CA ASP A 24 -11.12 31.82 -12.09
C ASP A 24 -10.01 30.95 -11.52
N ARG A 25 -9.71 31.21 -10.25
CA ARG A 25 -9.25 30.21 -9.29
C ARG A 25 -10.26 29.08 -9.33
N ASN A 26 -10.14 28.23 -10.34
CA ASN A 26 -10.86 26.99 -10.40
C ASN A 26 -10.10 26.07 -9.44
N ASP A 27 -10.51 26.19 -8.19
CA ASP A 27 -10.37 25.29 -7.06
C ASP A 27 -11.02 23.94 -7.42
N ARG A 28 -10.59 23.37 -8.56
CA ARG A 28 -10.94 22.02 -8.99
C ARG A 28 -10.07 21.11 -8.17
N ASN A 29 -10.52 20.95 -6.94
CA ASN A 29 -10.25 19.88 -6.01
C ASN A 29 -9.36 18.82 -6.66
N ASP A 30 -8.14 18.73 -6.16
CA ASP A 30 -7.47 17.46 -5.93
C ASP A 30 -8.48 16.50 -5.29
N THR A 31 -9.37 15.92 -6.09
CA THR A 31 -9.86 14.59 -5.83
C THR A 31 -8.67 13.69 -6.14
N VAL A 32 -7.65 13.75 -5.28
CA VAL A 32 -6.93 12.56 -4.87
C VAL A 32 -8.04 11.59 -4.54
N LYS A 33 -8.36 10.72 -5.51
CA LYS A 33 -9.20 9.57 -5.24
C LYS A 33 -8.43 8.84 -4.16
N LYS A 34 -8.81 9.06 -2.89
CA LYS A 34 -8.45 8.13 -1.83
C LYS A 34 -8.84 6.78 -2.39
N PRO A 35 -7.88 5.84 -2.50
CA PRO A 35 -8.16 4.56 -3.13
C PRO A 35 -9.36 3.96 -2.42
N ASP A 36 -10.27 3.45 -3.23
CA ASP A 36 -11.50 2.79 -2.80
C ASP A 36 -11.22 1.92 -1.56
N ASN A 37 -11.76 2.35 -0.43
CA ASN A 37 -11.56 1.74 0.89
C ASN A 37 -12.42 0.48 1.03
N GLY A 38 -12.44 -0.35 -0.03
CA GLY A 38 -13.28 -1.54 -0.20
C GLY A 38 -12.52 -2.86 -0.20
N LEU A 39 -11.19 -2.86 -0.12
CA LEU A 39 -10.33 -4.07 -0.06
C LEU A 39 -10.04 -4.52 1.39
N ARG A 40 -10.88 -4.10 2.33
CA ARG A 40 -10.57 -4.09 3.76
C ARG A 40 -11.55 -4.98 4.50
N GLY A 41 -11.27 -6.29 4.43
CA GLY A 41 -12.15 -7.37 4.92
C GLY A 41 -12.53 -8.39 3.83
N ASP A 42 -11.72 -8.55 2.78
CA ASP A 42 -11.98 -9.52 1.73
C ASP A 42 -11.99 -10.95 2.31
N GLU A 43 -12.95 -11.77 1.90
CA GLU A 43 -13.06 -13.17 2.35
C GLU A 43 -11.74 -13.94 2.14
N ALA A 44 -11.00 -13.60 1.07
CA ALA A 44 -9.67 -14.13 0.79
C ALA A 44 -8.63 -13.79 1.87
N TYR A 45 -8.66 -12.57 2.43
CA TYR A 45 -7.75 -12.17 3.51
C TYR A 45 -7.99 -13.03 4.76
N CYS A 46 -9.26 -13.18 5.14
CA CYS A 46 -9.65 -13.98 6.29
C CYS A 46 -9.25 -15.45 6.11
N LEU A 47 -9.45 -16.01 4.92
CA LEU A 47 -9.10 -17.40 4.61
C LEU A 47 -7.59 -17.63 4.67
N GLU A 48 -6.78 -16.74 4.11
CA GLU A 48 -5.32 -16.87 4.13
C GLU A 48 -4.73 -16.70 5.54
N LEU A 49 -5.25 -15.73 6.30
CA LEU A 49 -4.85 -15.54 7.69
C LEU A 49 -5.25 -16.75 8.56
N LEU A 50 -6.46 -17.29 8.35
CA LEU A 50 -6.93 -18.48 9.04
C LEU A 50 -6.06 -19.70 8.71
N GLU A 51 -5.65 -19.85 7.45
CA GLU A 51 -4.77 -20.95 7.06
C GLU A 51 -3.40 -20.84 7.73
N LEU A 52 -2.83 -19.63 7.80
CA LEU A 52 -1.59 -19.39 8.55
C LEU A 52 -1.76 -19.76 10.03
N GLN A 53 -2.86 -19.35 10.66
CA GLN A 53 -3.16 -19.66 12.06
C GLN A 53 -3.29 -21.17 12.32
N LYS A 54 -3.89 -21.93 11.41
CA LYS A 54 -3.97 -23.41 11.53
C LYS A 54 -2.58 -24.04 11.52
N VAL A 55 -1.71 -23.57 10.62
CA VAL A 55 -0.33 -24.08 10.53
C VAL A 55 0.45 -23.71 11.78
N ASP A 56 0.30 -22.48 12.28
CA ASP A 56 0.91 -22.04 13.54
C ASP A 56 0.45 -22.91 14.72
N PHE A 57 -0.85 -23.22 14.81
CA PHE A 57 -1.37 -24.13 15.83
C PHE A 57 -0.75 -25.53 15.72
N ALA A 58 -0.69 -26.11 14.52
CA ALA A 58 -0.12 -27.44 14.30
C ALA A 58 1.38 -27.49 14.66
N LEU A 59 2.13 -26.42 14.40
CA LEU A 59 3.55 -26.31 14.77
C LEU A 59 3.76 -26.26 16.29
N VAL A 60 2.89 -25.54 17.01
CA VAL A 60 2.92 -25.49 18.48
C VAL A 60 2.61 -26.87 19.05
N GLU A 61 1.54 -27.52 18.58
CA GLU A 61 1.16 -28.87 19.02
C GLU A 61 2.26 -29.91 18.75
N LEU A 62 2.88 -29.88 17.57
CA LEU A 62 3.99 -30.78 17.23
C LEU A 62 5.22 -30.54 18.09
N THR A 63 5.51 -29.29 18.44
CA THR A 63 6.62 -28.96 19.35
C THR A 63 6.36 -29.57 20.73
N LEU A 64 5.15 -29.40 21.27
CA LEU A 64 4.76 -29.98 22.56
C LEU A 64 4.78 -31.52 22.52
N TYR A 65 4.37 -32.13 21.40
CA TYR A 65 4.49 -33.58 21.22
C TYR A 65 5.96 -34.03 21.21
N LEU A 66 6.83 -33.34 20.46
CA LEU A 66 8.25 -33.66 20.35
C LEU A 66 9.02 -33.49 21.66
N ASP A 67 8.60 -32.58 22.54
CA ASP A 67 9.15 -32.45 23.90
C ASP A 67 9.04 -33.75 24.70
N THR A 68 8.00 -34.55 24.41
CA THR A 68 7.77 -35.87 25.05
C THR A 68 8.30 -37.04 24.22
N HIS A 69 8.43 -36.89 22.89
CA HIS A 69 8.84 -37.95 21.96
C HIS A 69 9.96 -37.47 21.01
N PRO A 70 11.18 -37.18 21.52
CA PRO A 70 12.25 -36.54 20.74
C PRO A 70 12.87 -37.44 19.65
N THR A 71 12.65 -38.75 19.72
CA THR A 71 13.19 -39.73 18.75
C THR A 71 12.23 -40.03 17.61
N ASP A 72 11.04 -39.42 17.59
CA ASP A 72 10.05 -39.61 16.54
C ASP A 72 10.44 -38.82 15.27
N MET A 73 11.16 -39.49 14.36
CA MET A 73 11.58 -38.88 13.10
C MET A 73 10.41 -38.41 12.22
N GLN A 74 9.26 -39.08 12.29
CA GLN A 74 8.09 -38.71 11.46
C GLN A 74 7.50 -37.39 11.94
N ALA A 75 7.43 -37.18 13.26
CA ALA A 75 6.99 -35.91 13.83
C ALA A 75 7.95 -34.77 13.50
N VAL A 76 9.27 -35.00 13.55
CA VAL A 76 10.28 -34.01 13.16
C VAL A 76 10.17 -33.64 11.67
N GLN A 77 9.94 -34.63 10.80
CA GLN A 77 9.76 -34.37 9.38
C GLN A 77 8.50 -33.53 9.10
N GLN A 78 7.38 -33.86 9.77
CA GLN A 78 6.14 -33.09 9.68
C GLN A 78 6.33 -31.65 10.17
N PHE A 79 7.03 -31.46 11.29
CA PHE A 79 7.34 -30.13 11.81
C PHE A 79 8.10 -29.29 10.77
N ASN A 80 9.16 -29.85 10.17
CA ASN A 80 9.94 -29.15 9.15
C ASN A 80 9.12 -28.81 7.91
N GLN A 81 8.24 -29.71 7.47
CA GLN A 81 7.34 -29.46 6.34
C GLN A 81 6.35 -28.33 6.63
N LEU A 82 5.74 -28.34 7.82
CA LEU A 82 4.82 -27.29 8.25
C LEU A 82 5.53 -25.95 8.44
N ALA A 83 6.76 -25.95 8.95
CA ALA A 83 7.56 -24.72 9.12
C ALA A 83 7.88 -24.08 7.76
N GLN A 84 8.24 -24.88 6.76
CA GLN A 84 8.40 -24.40 5.39
C GLN A 84 7.09 -23.88 4.80
N ARG A 85 5.98 -24.60 5.02
CA ARG A 85 4.66 -24.18 4.53
C ARG A 85 4.22 -22.85 5.14
N ARG A 86 4.42 -22.67 6.45
CA ARG A 86 4.16 -21.40 7.16
C ARG A 86 4.91 -20.25 6.50
N GLN A 87 6.20 -20.44 6.22
CA GLN A 87 7.02 -19.40 5.59
C GLN A 87 6.50 -19.03 4.20
N GLN A 88 6.06 -20.00 3.41
CA GLN A 88 5.45 -19.73 2.10
C GLN A 88 4.18 -18.90 2.21
N ILE A 89 3.25 -19.31 3.09
CA ILE A 89 1.98 -18.59 3.30
C ILE A 89 2.25 -17.16 3.80
N ALA A 90 3.15 -17.00 4.77
CA ALA A 90 3.53 -15.70 5.28
C ALA A 90 4.11 -14.80 4.19
N ASN A 91 5.00 -15.31 3.33
CA ASN A 91 5.56 -14.55 2.21
C ASN A 91 4.49 -14.14 1.19
N GLU A 92 3.59 -15.06 0.83
CA GLU A 92 2.48 -14.78 -0.11
C GLU A 92 1.50 -13.75 0.45
N PHE A 93 1.26 -13.81 1.77
CA PHE A 93 0.44 -12.84 2.49
C PHE A 93 1.12 -11.47 2.50
N GLU A 94 2.43 -11.42 2.79
CA GLU A 94 3.20 -10.18 2.82
C GLU A 94 3.23 -9.47 1.45
N MET A 95 3.34 -10.24 0.37
CA MET A 95 3.31 -9.71 -0.99
C MET A 95 1.98 -9.06 -1.36
N ARG A 96 0.86 -9.56 -0.81
CA ARG A 96 -0.49 -9.09 -1.16
C ARG A 96 -1.01 -8.00 -0.23
N TYR A 97 -0.83 -8.17 1.08
CA TYR A 97 -1.46 -7.34 2.09
C TYR A 97 -0.48 -6.41 2.82
N GLY A 98 0.82 -6.62 2.64
CA GLY A 98 1.87 -5.83 3.29
C GLY A 98 2.46 -6.54 4.51
N PRO A 99 3.31 -5.85 5.29
CA PRO A 99 4.18 -6.49 6.27
C PRO A 99 3.37 -7.17 7.39
N LEU A 100 3.71 -8.43 7.69
CA LEU A 100 3.00 -9.29 8.63
C LEU A 100 3.73 -9.41 9.98
N LEU A 101 5.06 -9.46 9.98
CA LEU A 101 5.90 -9.66 11.16
C LEU A 101 6.66 -8.40 11.55
N GLN A 102 6.43 -7.96 12.79
CA GLN A 102 7.09 -6.79 13.37
C GLN A 102 8.58 -7.06 13.65
N PHE A 103 9.31 -6.02 14.08
CA PHE A 103 10.74 -6.11 14.47
C PHE A 103 11.69 -6.47 13.32
N GLY A 104 11.42 -5.96 12.12
CA GLY A 104 12.32 -6.11 10.96
C GLY A 104 12.31 -7.50 10.32
N GLN A 105 11.35 -8.35 10.69
CA GLN A 105 11.13 -9.64 10.03
C GLN A 105 10.47 -9.47 8.66
N SER A 106 9.63 -8.44 8.49
CA SER A 106 9.05 -8.04 7.20
C SER A 106 9.55 -6.65 6.77
N PHE A 107 9.79 -6.47 5.47
CA PHE A 107 10.17 -5.18 4.90
C PHE A 107 8.94 -4.29 4.69
N SER A 108 8.93 -3.09 5.28
CA SER A 108 7.92 -2.07 4.97
C SER A 108 8.30 -1.30 3.71
N ARG A 109 7.35 -1.06 2.82
CA ARG A 109 7.51 -0.08 1.73
C ARG A 109 7.31 1.35 2.26
N PHE A 110 7.58 2.34 1.41
CA PHE A 110 7.28 3.74 1.65
C PHE A 110 5.97 4.12 0.93
N PRO A 111 5.01 4.83 1.57
CA PRO A 111 5.01 5.28 2.98
C PRO A 111 4.81 4.14 3.99
N TRP A 112 5.08 4.38 5.28
CA TRP A 112 5.05 3.40 6.38
C TRP A 112 3.73 2.60 6.40
N GLN A 113 3.76 1.33 5.96
CA GLN A 113 2.55 0.56 5.65
C GLN A 113 1.86 -0.05 6.88
N TRP A 114 2.55 -0.09 8.02
CA TRP A 114 2.01 -0.64 9.28
C TRP A 114 0.84 0.16 9.86
N VAL A 115 0.63 1.40 9.41
CA VAL A 115 -0.50 2.24 9.86
C VAL A 115 -1.81 1.81 9.20
N ASP A 116 -1.72 1.20 8.02
CA ASP A 116 -2.86 0.90 7.15
C ASP A 116 -3.29 -0.58 7.21
N THR A 117 -2.51 -1.45 7.87
CA THR A 117 -2.84 -2.88 8.01
C THR A 117 -4.04 -3.06 8.93
N PRO A 118 -5.12 -3.76 8.52
CA PRO A 118 -6.20 -4.09 9.42
C PRO A 118 -5.65 -5.00 10.53
N TRP A 119 -5.81 -4.57 11.77
CA TRP A 119 -5.32 -5.36 12.89
C TRP A 119 -6.09 -6.69 12.94
N PRO A 120 -5.45 -7.78 13.38
CA PRO A 120 -6.09 -9.11 13.41
C PRO A 120 -7.39 -9.19 14.21
N TRP A 121 -7.66 -8.23 15.09
CA TRP A 121 -8.91 -8.10 15.87
C TRP A 121 -9.95 -7.17 15.24
N GLN A 122 -9.64 -6.50 14.13
CA GLN A 122 -10.59 -5.67 13.38
C GLN A 122 -11.42 -6.50 12.38
N VAL A 123 -11.17 -7.81 12.32
CA VAL A 123 -11.88 -8.81 11.51
C VAL A 123 -12.94 -9.50 12.35
#